data_AF-A4F113-F1
#
_entry.id   AF-A4F113-F1
#
_cell.length_a   1.000
_cell.length_b   1.000
_cell.length_c   1.000
_cell.angle_alpha   90.00
_cell.angle_beta   90.00
_cell.angle_gamma   90.00
#
_symmetry.space_group_name_H-M   'P 1'
#
loop_
_entity.id
_entity.type
_entity.pdbx_description
1 polymer ?
#
loop_
_entity_poly.entity_id
_entity_poly.type
_entity_poly.pdbx_seq_one_letter_code
_entity_poly.pdbx_strand_id
1 'polypeptide(L)' 'MLTCIIRYQIDPTKKAQFEEYSRNWGLAIPRCGADLIGYYAPP' A
#
# COMPACT_ATOMS: atom_id res chain seq x y z
N MET A 1 3.77 7.27 18.99
CA MET A 1 3.54 6.40 17.81
C MET A 1 2.48 7.07 16.94
N LEU A 2 2.76 7.25 15.65
CA LEU A 2 1.86 7.86 14.69
C LEU A 2 1.62 6.85 13.56
N THR A 3 0.35 6.67 13.16
CA THR A 3 -0.02 5.81 12.04
C THR A 3 -0.57 6.67 10.92
N CYS A 4 0.04 6.62 9.75
CA CYS A 4 -0.47 7.26 8.54
C CYS A 4 -1.41 6.31 7.81
N ILE A 5 -2.63 6.77 7.51
CA ILE A 5 -3.63 6.00 6.76
C ILE A 5 -3.90 6.74 5.45
N ILE A 6 -3.64 6.06 4.33
CA ILE A 6 -3.87 6.60 2.99
C ILE A 6 -5.01 5.83 2.35
N ARG A 7 -6.01 6.55 1.85
CA ARG A 7 -7.12 5.98 1.08
C ARG A 7 -6.99 6.40 -0.37
N TYR A 8 -6.87 5.43 -1.26
CA TYR A 8 -6.84 5.66 -2.70
C TYR A 8 -8.23 5.48 -3.31
N GLN A 9 -8.54 6.27 -4.33
CA GLN A 9 -9.58 5.95 -5.29
C GLN A 9 -8.89 5.35 -6.52
N ILE A 10 -9.02 4.04 -6.70
CA ILE A 10 -8.42 3.30 -7.80
C ILE A 10 -9.52 2.99 -8.83
N ASP A 11 -9.18 3.09 -10.11
CA ASP A 11 -10.01 2.58 -11.19
C ASP A 11 -10.33 1.10 -10.94
N PRO A 12 -11.61 0.66 -10.95
CA PRO A 12 -11.97 -0.73 -10.66
C PRO A 12 -11.26 -1.76 -11.54
N THR A 13 -10.89 -1.39 -12.76
CA THR A 13 -10.17 -2.27 -13.70
C THR A 13 -8.68 -2.40 -13.37
N LYS A 14 -8.16 -1.58 -12.45
CA LYS A 14 -6.73 -1.49 -12.13
C LYS A 14 -6.32 -2.14 -10.80
N LYS A 15 -7.15 -3.05 -10.27
CA LYS A 15 -6.86 -3.77 -9.02
C LYS A 15 -5.53 -4.52 -9.08
N ALA A 16 -5.25 -5.21 -10.19
CA ALA A 16 -4.01 -5.95 -10.38
C ALA A 16 -2.76 -5.04 -10.34
N GLN A 17 -2.81 -3.87 -10.98
CA GLN A 17 -1.71 -2.90 -10.93
C GLN A 17 -1.53 -2.34 -9.51
N PHE A 18 -2.62 -2.13 -8.76
CA PHE A 18 -2.54 -1.71 -7.36
C PHE A 18 -1.90 -2.78 -6.46
N GLU A 19 -2.20 -4.05 -6.69
CA GLU A 19 -1.56 -5.16 -5.97
C GLU A 19 -0.05 -5.22 -6.23
N GLU A 20 0.39 -5.01 -7.48
CA GLU A 20 1.81 -4.92 -7.80
C GLU A 20 2.48 -3.71 -7.14
N TYR A 21 1.86 -2.54 -7.27
CA TYR A 21 2.33 -1.30 -6.63
C TYR A 21 2.48 -1.47 -5.11
N SER A 22 1.49 -2.04 -4.44
CA SER A 22 1.50 -2.23 -2.99
C SER A 22 2.57 -3.20 -2.51
N ARG A 23 2.87 -4.27 -3.26
CA ARG A 23 3.98 -5.19 -2.94
C ARG A 23 5.34 -4.48 -2.92
N ASN A 24 5.57 -3.56 -3.85
CA ASN A 24 6.84 -2.83 -3.93
C ASN A 24 7.12 -1.98 -2.68
N TRP A 25 6.07 -1.46 -2.04
CA TRP A 25 6.21 -0.69 -0.81
C TRP A 25 6.60 -1.51 0.41
N GLY A 26 6.36 -2.84 0.39
CA GLY A 26 6.85 -3.76 1.41
C GLY A 26 8.37 -3.77 1.56
N LEU A 27 9.10 -3.37 0.52
CA LEU A 27 10.55 -3.20 0.57
C LEU A 27 10.96 -1.75 0.84
N ALA A 28 10.25 -0.78 0.26
CA ALA A 28 10.64 0.62 0.33
C ALA A 28 10.38 1.26 1.71
N ILE A 29 9.22 1.02 2.33
CA ILE A 29 8.85 1.64 3.63
C ILE A 29 9.82 1.24 4.75
N PRO A 30 10.18 -0.05 4.93
CA PRO A 30 11.17 -0.44 5.93
C PRO A 30 12.55 0.19 5.72
N ARG A 31 12.98 0.37 4.47
CA ARG A 31 14.26 1.04 4.16
C ARG A 31 14.27 2.52 4.55
N CYS A 32 13.09 3.14 4.63
CA CYS A 32 12.93 4.52 5.11
C CYS A 32 12.77 4.61 6.64
N GLY A 33 12.87 3.50 7.37
CA GLY A 33 12.80 3.49 8.83
C GLY A 33 11.39 3.50 9.41
N ALA A 34 10.39 3.09 8.64
CA ALA A 34 9.01 2.98 9.09
C ALA A 34 8.47 1.55 8.95
N ASP A 35 7.47 1.21 9.76
CA ASP A 35 6.79 -0.08 9.69
C ASP A 35 5.63 -0.02 8.68
N LEU A 36 5.54 -1.03 7.81
CA LEU A 36 4.38 -1.22 6.94
C LEU A 36 3.38 -2.16 7.62
N ILE A 37 2.20 -1.64 7.95
CA ILE A 37 1.08 -2.46 8.47
C ILE A 37 0.44 -3.28 7.35
N GLY A 38 0.24 -2.69 6.17
CA GLY A 38 -0.27 -3.38 5.00
C GLY A 38 -1.00 -2.49 4.00
N TYR A 39 -1.31 -3.07 2.85
CA TYR A 39 -2.20 -2.51 1.84
C TYR A 39 -3.43 -3.40 1.74
N TYR A 40 -4.61 -2.80 1.72
CA TYR A 40 -5.89 -3.49 1.74
C TYR A 40 -6.71 -3.05 0.54
N ALA A 41 -7.31 -4.00 -0.17
CA ALA A 41 -8.29 -3.75 -1.20
C ALA A 41 -9.62 -4.41 -0.80
N PRO A 42 -10.77 -3.77 -1.03
CA PRO A 42 -12.04 -4.45 -0.88
C PRO A 42 -12.13 -5.66 -1.84
N PRO A 43 -12.93 -6.67 -1.48
CA PRO A 43 -13.18 -7.83 -2.34
C PRO A 43 -13.56 -7.40 -3.77
#